data_AF-A0A847JB51-F1
#
_entry.id   AF-A0A847JB51-F1
#
_cell.length_a   1.000
_cell.length_b   1.000
_cell.length_c   1.000
_cell.angle_alpha   90.00
_cell.angle_beta   90.00
_cell.angle_gamma   90.00
#
_symmetry.space_group_name_H-M   'P 1'
#
loop_
_entity.id
_entity.type
_entity.pdbx_description
1 polymer ?
#
loop_
_entity_poly.entity_id
_entity_poly.type
_entity_poly.pdbx_seq_one_letter_code
_entity_poly.pdbx_strand_id
1 'polypeptide(L)'
;MSRTALVDTIRSFVGIDTTIVADDEVRPTVLRFHRDDRVSDCLIREAIEKARHHFPEETSVLRDVFVDFRDGLGDTRRRVEV
;
A
#
# COMPACT_ATOMS: atom_id res chain seq x y z
N MET A 1 13.30 10.17 7.52
CA MET A 1 11.92 10.18 8.02
C MET A 1 11.49 8.72 8.23
N SER A 2 10.53 8.43 9.11
CA SER A 2 10.20 7.03 9.45
C SER A 2 9.08 6.48 8.57
N ARG A 3 9.15 5.17 8.26
CA ARG A 3 8.08 4.33 7.65
C ARG A 3 6.66 4.72 8.06
N THR A 4 6.47 5.10 9.32
CA THR A 4 5.18 5.51 9.89
C THR A 4 4.52 6.64 9.11
N ALA A 5 5.26 7.68 8.72
CA ALA A 5 4.70 8.83 8.02
C ALA A 5 4.19 8.48 6.60
N LEU A 6 4.94 7.65 5.87
CA LEU A 6 4.54 7.13 4.56
C LEU A 6 3.28 6.26 4.68
N VAL A 7 3.29 5.32 5.63
CA VAL A 7 2.16 4.41 5.89
C VAL A 7 0.91 5.19 6.29
N ASP A 8 1.03 6.16 7.19
CA ASP A 8 -0.10 6.98 7.64
C ASP A 8 -0.67 7.83 6.50
N THR A 9 0.20 8.39 5.65
CA THR A 9 -0.23 9.13 4.46
C THR A 9 -1.00 8.24 3.50
N ILE A 10 -0.48 7.07 3.17
CA ILE A 10 -1.17 6.12 2.28
C ILE A 10 -2.48 5.66 2.92
N ARG A 11 -2.49 5.34 4.22
CA ARG A 11 -3.70 4.93 4.95
C ARG A 11 -4.78 6.01 4.92
N SER A 12 -4.39 7.29 4.98
CA SER A 12 -5.34 8.41 4.88
C SER A 12 -6.07 8.46 3.53
N PHE A 13 -5.48 7.91 2.46
CA PHE A 13 -6.10 7.86 1.13
C PHE A 13 -6.89 6.57 0.89
N VAL A 14 -6.43 5.43 1.39
CA VAL A 14 -7.07 4.12 1.13
C VAL A 14 -8.19 3.80 2.14
N GLY A 15 -8.09 4.33 3.35
CA GLY A 15 -9.05 4.13 4.44
C GLY A 15 -8.42 3.54 5.70
N ILE A 16 -8.93 3.95 6.86
CA ILE A 16 -8.39 3.62 8.19
C ILE A 16 -8.38 2.12 8.49
N ASP A 17 -9.29 1.35 7.88
CA ASP A 17 -9.42 -0.10 8.08
C ASP A 17 -8.36 -0.90 7.32
N THR A 18 -7.47 -0.23 6.60
CA THR A 18 -6.40 -0.89 5.83
C THR A 18 -5.12 -0.99 6.65
N THR A 19 -4.68 -2.23 6.87
CA THR A 19 -3.36 -2.50 7.42
C THR A 19 -2.33 -2.44 6.30
N ILE A 20 -1.22 -1.73 6.51
CA ILE A 20 -0.17 -1.56 5.50
C ILE A 20 1.16 -2.02 6.11
N VAL A 21 1.81 -2.96 5.45
CA VAL A 21 3.12 -3.50 5.84
C VAL A 21 4.12 -3.19 4.75
N ALA A 22 5.27 -2.66 5.16
CA ALA A 22 6.43 -2.43 4.32
C ALA A 22 7.49 -3.48 4.64
N ASP A 23 8.25 -3.91 3.64
CA ASP A 23 9.37 -4.83 3.79
C ASP A 23 10.61 -4.19 4.42
N ASP A 24 10.83 -2.90 4.17
CA ASP A 24 11.92 -2.09 4.73
C ASP A 24 11.38 -0.83 5.43
N GLU A 25 12.06 -0.38 6.49
CA GLU A 25 11.63 0.77 7.30
C GLU A 25 12.04 2.14 6.74
N VAL A 26 12.98 2.15 5.81
CA VAL A 26 13.57 3.38 5.27
C VAL A 26 13.24 3.53 3.79
N ARG A 27 13.38 2.45 3.01
CA ARG A 27 13.15 2.46 1.57
C ARG A 27 12.40 1.19 1.15
N PRO A 28 11.07 1.18 1.34
CA PRO A 28 10.27 0.01 1.04
C PRO A 28 10.35 -0.34 -0.45
N THR A 29 10.69 -1.59 -0.75
CA THR A 29 10.61 -2.12 -2.12
C THR A 29 9.27 -2.80 -2.38
N VAL A 30 8.59 -3.22 -1.31
CA VAL A 30 7.28 -3.87 -1.35
C VAL A 30 6.33 -3.25 -0.32
N LEU A 31 5.12 -2.92 -0.77
CA LEU A 31 4.01 -2.56 0.12
C LEU A 31 2.91 -3.60 0.04
N ARG A 32 2.47 -4.09 1.21
CA ARG A 32 1.36 -5.03 1.34
C ARG A 32 0.22 -4.36 2.09
N PHE A 33 -0.92 -4.29 1.42
CA PHE A 33 -2.18 -3.78 1.94
C PHE A 33 -3.03 -4.96 2.36
N HIS A 34 -3.63 -4.91 3.55
CA HIS A 34 -4.56 -5.91 4.02
C HIS A 34 -5.86 -5.28 4.48
N ARG A 35 -6.99 -5.82 3.99
CA ARG A 35 -8.33 -5.40 4.36
C ARG A 35 -9.32 -6.56 4.19
N ASP A 36 -10.33 -6.66 5.07
CA ASP A 36 -11.29 -7.78 5.01
C ASP A 36 -12.22 -7.73 3.79
N ASP A 37 -12.46 -6.55 3.22
CA ASP A 37 -13.25 -6.34 2.01
C ASP A 37 -12.37 -5.94 0.81
N ARG A 38 -12.95 -6.10 -0.39
CA ARG A 38 -12.25 -5.88 -1.65
C ARG A 38 -12.00 -4.40 -1.89
N VAL A 39 -10.72 -4.04 -2.04
CA VAL A 39 -10.29 -2.68 -2.40
C VAL A 39 -10.07 -2.55 -3.91
N SER A 40 -10.46 -1.41 -4.48
CA SER A 40 -10.22 -1.10 -5.89
C SER A 40 -8.73 -0.87 -6.18
N ASP A 41 -8.23 -1.40 -7.30
CA ASP A 41 -6.86 -1.15 -7.74
C ASP A 41 -6.62 0.33 -8.06
N CYS A 42 -7.64 1.03 -8.57
CA CYS A 42 -7.53 2.46 -8.85
C CYS A 42 -7.28 3.27 -7.58
N LEU A 43 -7.96 2.92 -6.47
CA LEU A 43 -7.77 3.60 -5.20
C LEU A 43 -6.34 3.39 -4.65
N ILE A 44 -5.82 2.16 -4.76
CA ILE A 44 -4.45 1.84 -4.36
C ILE A 44 -3.46 2.61 -5.23
N ARG A 45 -3.64 2.62 -6.55
CA ARG A 45 -2.77 3.36 -7.47
C ARG A 45 -2.73 4.85 -7.16
N GLU A 46 -3.90 5.49 -7.01
CA GLU A 46 -3.98 6.91 -6.66
C GLU A 46 -3.29 7.21 -5.32
N ALA A 47 -3.45 6.34 -4.32
CA ALA A 47 -2.78 6.51 -3.03
C ALA A 47 -1.26 6.40 -3.15
N ILE A 48 -0.75 5.45 -3.95
CA ILE A 48 0.68 5.30 -4.21
C ILE A 48 1.24 6.46 -5.02
N GLU A 49 0.53 6.95 -6.05
CA GLU A 49 0.94 8.11 -6.83
C GLU A 49 1.05 9.37 -5.96
N LYS A 50 0.06 9.61 -5.08
CA LYS A 50 0.14 10.70 -4.10
C LYS A 50 1.31 10.50 -3.14
N ALA A 51 1.52 9.30 -2.63
CA ALA A 51 2.66 9.00 -1.77
C ALA A 51 4.00 9.24 -2.47
N ARG A 52 4.12 8.90 -3.77
CA ARG A 52 5.31 9.20 -4.58
C ARG A 52 5.56 10.71 -4.71
N HIS A 53 4.51 11.52 -4.80
CA HIS A 53 4.65 12.97 -4.83
C HIS A 53 5.15 13.54 -3.49
N HIS A 54 4.67 13.00 -2.37
CA HIS A 54 5.05 13.47 -1.03
C HIS A 54 6.38 12.90 -0.52
N PHE A 55 6.74 11.68 -0.92
CA PHE A 55 7.90 10.91 -0.45
C PHE A 55 8.67 10.30 -1.64
N PRO A 56 9.22 11.13 -2.54
CA PRO A 56 9.84 10.64 -3.77
C PRO A 56 11.10 9.79 -3.51
N GLU A 57 11.86 10.06 -2.44
CA GLU A 57 13.07 9.31 -2.11
C GLU A 57 12.73 7.91 -1.58
N GLU A 58 11.77 7.82 -0.64
CA GLU A 58 11.34 6.57 -0.02
C GLU A 58 10.66 5.63 -1.02
N THR A 59 9.90 6.20 -1.96
CA THR A 59 9.16 5.45 -2.98
C THR A 59 9.95 5.19 -4.26
N SER A 60 11.16 5.75 -4.39
CA SER A 60 12.00 5.62 -5.60
C SER A 60 12.37 4.18 -5.95
N VAL A 61 12.42 3.30 -4.95
CA VAL A 61 12.76 1.88 -5.11
C VAL A 61 11.55 0.95 -4.95
N LEU A 62 10.34 1.49 -4.84
CA LEU A 62 9.11 0.72 -4.71
C LEU A 62 8.82 -0.02 -6.03
N ARG A 63 8.75 -1.36 -5.97
CA ARG A 63 8.58 -2.23 -7.14
C ARG A 63 7.27 -2.98 -7.15
N ASP A 64 6.86 -3.47 -5.98
CA ASP A 64 5.71 -4.35 -5.87
C ASP A 64 4.71 -3.83 -4.85
N VAL A 65 3.44 -3.78 -5.27
CA VAL A 65 2.32 -3.46 -4.40
C VAL A 65 1.35 -4.64 -4.42
N PHE A 66 0.98 -5.13 -3.25
CA PHE A 66 0.05 -6.24 -3.09
C PHE A 66 -1.14 -5.84 -2.22
N VAL A 67 -2.31 -6.38 -2.54
CA VAL A 67 -3.52 -6.27 -1.74
C VAL A 67 -3.96 -7.68 -1.37
N ASP A 68 -4.00 -7.94 -0.07
CA ASP A 68 -4.51 -9.14 0.56
C ASP A 68 -5.92 -8.85 1.09
N PHE A 69 -6.92 -9.62 0.67
CA PHE A 69 -8.30 -9.48 1.13
C PHE A 69 -8.97 -10.83 1.30
N ARG A 70 -10.07 -10.88 2.05
CA ARG A 70 -10.85 -12.11 2.22
C ARG A 70 -12.06 -12.09 1.28
N ASP A 71 -12.27 -13.18 0.57
CA ASP A 71 -13.48 -13.40 -0.23
C ASP A 71 -14.16 -14.72 0.15
N GLY A 72 -15.18 -15.12 -0.62
CA GLY A 72 -15.94 -16.34 -0.36
C GLY A 72 -15.14 -17.64 -0.49
N LEU A 73 -13.92 -17.61 -1.03
CA LEU A 73 -13.02 -18.75 -1.19
C LEU A 73 -11.88 -18.75 -0.16
N GLY A 74 -11.72 -17.68 0.62
CA GLY A 74 -10.67 -17.55 1.64
C GLY A 74 -9.82 -16.29 1.44
N ASP A 75 -8.56 -16.35 1.87
CA ASP A 75 -7.64 -15.24 1.75
C ASP A 75 -7.06 -15.18 0.32
N THR A 76 -7.29 -14.06 -0.37
CA THR A 76 -6.86 -13.80 -1.73
C THR A 76 -5.79 -12.71 -1.75
N ARG A 77 -4.70 -12.95 -2.47
CA ARG A 77 -3.64 -11.97 -2.74
C ARG A 77 -3.66 -11.55 -4.20
N ARG A 78 -3.56 -10.25 -4.43
CA ARG A 78 -3.45 -9.66 -5.76
C ARG A 78 -2.31 -8.65 -5.83
N ARG A 79 -1.58 -8.64 -6.95
CA ARG A 79 -0.60 -7.59 -7.26
C ARG A 79 -1.28 -6.42 -7.98
N VAL A 80 -0.92 -5.19 -7.61
CA VAL A 80 -1.39 -3.95 -8.23
C VAL A 80 -0.24 -3.31 -8.99
N GLU A 81 -0.51 -2.90 -10.23
CA GLU A 81 0.44 -2.13 -11.04
C GLU A 81 0.36 -0.64 -10.69
N VAL A 82 1.50 -0.07 -10.28
CA VAL A 82 1.63 1.31 -9.76
C VAL A 82 2.81 2.07 -10.37
#